data_AF-A0A3M1CNM9-F1
#
_entry.id   AF-A0A3M1CNM9-F1
#
_cell.length_a   1.000
_cell.length_b   1.000
_cell.length_c   1.000
_cell.angle_alpha   90.00
_cell.angle_beta   90.00
_cell.angle_gamma   90.00
#
_symmetry.space_group_name_H-M   'P 1'
#
loop_
_entity.id
_entity.type
_entity.pdbx_description
1 polymer ?
#
loop_
_entity_poly.entity_id
_entity_poly.type
_entity_poly.pdbx_seq_one_letter_code
_entity_poly.pdbx_strand_id
1 'polypeptide(L)'
;FIEQLQAKELPFGGFLVNRVIEPPRADLDPVALPSHGPLPPDRWRAVLATLFQAAELRRRQAADHAAAIRALREAGPPDAPCWSIPDQARDLHDLRGLASLGPYLPDVGVV
;
A
#
# COMPACT_ATOMS: atom_id res chain seq x y z
N PHE A 1 -11.93 14.15 14.32
CA PHE A 1 -11.00 15.19 13.81
C PHE A 1 -11.67 16.08 12.77
N ILE A 2 -12.22 15.51 11.68
CA ILE A 2 -12.91 16.27 10.61
C ILE A 2 -14.05 17.13 11.18
N GLU A 3 -14.90 16.56 12.02
CA GLU A 3 -15.98 17.30 12.71
C GLU A 3 -15.45 18.51 13.51
N GLN A 4 -14.26 18.39 14.10
CA GLN A 4 -13.62 19.47 14.85
C GLN A 4 -13.03 20.55 13.94
N LEU A 5 -12.54 20.18 12.75
CA LEU A 5 -12.14 21.17 11.74
C LEU A 5 -13.36 21.94 11.23
N GLN A 6 -14.46 21.24 10.94
CA GLN A 6 -15.72 21.84 10.50
C GLN A 6 -16.31 22.78 11.56
N ALA A 7 -16.36 22.34 12.82
CA ALA A 7 -16.84 23.17 13.93
C ALA A 7 -16.01 24.44 14.16
N LYS A 8 -14.75 24.45 13.70
CA LYS A 8 -13.83 25.60 13.77
C LYS A 8 -13.69 26.35 12.44
N GLU A 9 -14.49 25.99 11.44
CA GLU A 9 -14.44 26.57 10.09
C GLU A 9 -13.05 26.50 9.45
N LEU A 10 -12.27 25.46 9.78
CA LEU A 10 -10.93 25.27 9.24
C LEU A 10 -10.98 24.46 7.93
N PRO A 11 -10.21 24.86 6.91
CA PRO A 11 -10.17 24.14 5.64
C PRO A 11 -9.59 22.73 5.82
N PHE A 12 -10.18 21.76 5.13
CA PHE A 12 -9.69 20.39 5.08
C PHE A 12 -8.98 20.13 3.76
N GLY A 13 -7.66 19.93 3.81
CA GLY A 13 -6.84 19.71 2.62
C GLY A 13 -6.94 18.31 2.01
N GLY A 14 -7.52 17.34 2.73
CA GLY A 14 -7.65 15.95 2.27
C GLY A 14 -7.00 14.94 3.21
N PHE A 15 -7.03 13.68 2.77
CA PHE A 15 -6.47 12.54 3.48
C PHE A 15 -5.11 12.17 2.91
N LEU A 16 -4.17 11.83 3.79
CA LEU A 16 -2.93 11.18 3.43
C LEU A 16 -2.82 9.89 4.23
N VAL A 17 -3.00 8.76 3.55
CA VAL A 17 -2.96 7.43 4.15
C VAL A 17 -1.55 6.90 3.97
N ASN A 18 -0.84 6.80 5.09
CA ASN A 18 0.54 6.35 5.10
C ASN A 18 0.64 4.82 5.22
N ARG A 19 1.72 4.25 4.69
CA ARG A 19 2.08 2.83 4.76
C ARG A 19 1.01 1.89 4.19
N VAL A 20 0.48 2.25 3.02
CA VAL A 20 -0.50 1.43 2.30
C VAL A 20 0.17 0.16 1.79
N ILE A 21 -0.46 -0.99 2.05
CA ILE A 21 -0.05 -2.26 1.50
C ILE A 21 -0.59 -2.37 0.08
N GLU A 22 0.31 -2.36 -0.89
CA GLU A 22 -0.03 -2.60 -2.29
C GLU A 22 -0.14 -4.10 -2.59
N PRO A 23 -1.02 -4.50 -3.54
CA PRO A 23 -1.08 -5.86 -4.01
C PRO A 23 0.27 -6.28 -4.65
N PRO A 24 0.55 -7.58 -4.75
CA PRO A 24 1.70 -8.06 -5.51
C PRO A 24 1.71 -7.48 -6.93
N ARG A 25 2.88 -7.02 -7.39
CA ARG A 25 3.02 -6.44 -8.74
C ARG A 25 2.83 -7.44 -9.87
N ALA A 26 3.06 -8.72 -9.58
CA ALA A 26 2.90 -9.81 -10.52
C ALA A 26 2.01 -10.87 -9.89
N ASP A 27 1.08 -11.39 -10.68
CA ASP A 27 0.36 -12.60 -10.30
C ASP A 27 1.33 -13.78 -10.34
N LEU A 28 1.38 -14.51 -9.24
CA LEU A 28 2.07 -15.79 -9.20
C LEU A 28 1.15 -16.82 -9.86
N ASP A 29 1.48 -17.21 -11.08
CA ASP A 29 0.86 -18.36 -11.75
C ASP A 29 1.58 -19.66 -11.33
N PRO A 30 0.89 -20.62 -10.68
CA PRO A 30 1.41 -21.95 -10.38
C PRO A 30 2.03 -22.68 -11.56
N VAL A 31 1.53 -22.44 -12.78
CA VAL A 31 2.00 -23.09 -13.99
C VAL A 31 3.27 -22.43 -14.52
N ALA A 32 3.48 -21.15 -14.24
CA ALA A 32 4.67 -20.40 -14.65
C ALA A 32 5.88 -20.63 -13.73
N LEU A 33 5.66 -21.19 -12.52
CA LEU A 33 6.76 -21.49 -11.60
C LEU A 33 7.47 -22.79 -11.97
N PRO A 34 8.81 -22.84 -11.84
CA PRO A 34 9.55 -24.04 -12.18
C PRO A 34 9.23 -25.17 -11.20
N SER A 35 8.90 -26.34 -11.76
CA SER A 35 8.55 -27.55 -11.00
C SER A 35 9.72 -28.15 -10.21
N HIS A 36 10.94 -27.74 -10.54
CA HIS A 36 12.19 -28.15 -9.90
C HIS A 36 13.07 -26.93 -9.63
N GLY A 37 13.92 -27.03 -8.61
CA GLY A 37 14.82 -25.95 -8.21
C GLY A 37 16.09 -26.49 -7.58
N PRO A 38 16.95 -25.60 -7.04
CA PRO A 38 18.25 -25.98 -6.49
C PRO A 38 18.16 -26.77 -5.17
N LEU A 39 16.96 -26.95 -4.62
CA LEU A 39 16.71 -27.65 -3.36
C LEU A 39 16.17 -29.06 -3.59
N PRO A 40 16.32 -29.97 -2.61
CA PRO A 40 15.64 -31.26 -2.63
C PRO A 40 14.12 -31.10 -2.88
N PRO A 41 13.47 -32.04 -3.60
CA PRO A 41 12.09 -31.88 -4.07
C PRO A 41 11.08 -31.47 -3.00
N ASP A 42 11.15 -32.07 -1.80
CA ASP A 42 10.24 -31.74 -0.69
C ASP A 42 10.40 -30.30 -0.20
N ARG A 43 11.66 -29.83 -0.13
CA ARG A 43 11.97 -28.45 0.26
C ARG A 43 11.59 -27.47 -0.84
N TRP A 44 11.78 -27.84 -2.10
CA TRP A 44 11.36 -27.02 -3.23
C TRP A 44 9.84 -26.82 -3.24
N ARG A 45 9.07 -27.91 -3.05
CA ARG A 45 7.61 -27.83 -2.90
C ARG A 45 7.18 -26.93 -1.74
N ALA A 46 7.86 -27.01 -0.60
CA ALA A 46 7.59 -26.14 0.53
C ALA A 46 7.85 -24.65 0.20
N VAL A 47 8.95 -24.34 -0.48
CA VAL A 47 9.26 -22.97 -0.93
C VAL A 47 8.18 -22.43 -1.85
N LEU A 48 7.76 -23.21 -2.86
CA LEU A 48 6.69 -22.80 -3.77
C LEU A 48 5.39 -22.54 -2.99
N ALA A 49 5.00 -23.44 -2.08
CA ALA A 49 3.82 -23.28 -1.24
C ALA A 49 3.88 -22.00 -0.38
N THR A 50 5.02 -21.70 0.23
CA THR A 50 5.23 -20.48 1.01
C THR A 50 5.14 -19.22 0.14
N LEU A 51 5.70 -19.23 -1.07
CA LEU A 51 5.57 -18.11 -2.01
C LEU A 51 4.11 -17.81 -2.36
N PHE A 52 3.31 -18.84 -2.63
CA PHE A 52 1.88 -18.67 -2.88
C PHE A 52 1.13 -18.11 -1.67
N GLN A 53 1.40 -18.66 -0.49
CA GLN A 53 0.79 -18.19 0.76
C GLN A 53 1.14 -16.73 1.04
N ALA A 54 2.41 -16.33 0.81
CA ALA A 54 2.85 -14.96 1.01
C ALA A 54 2.16 -13.98 0.03
N ALA A 55 2.03 -14.35 -1.24
CA ALA A 55 1.32 -13.53 -2.23
C ALA A 55 -0.18 -13.42 -1.92
N GLU A 56 -0.82 -14.51 -1.50
CA GLU A 56 -2.22 -14.52 -1.08
C GLU A 56 -2.43 -13.64 0.16
N LEU A 57 -1.56 -13.75 1.16
CA LEU A 57 -1.60 -12.91 2.36
C LEU A 57 -1.49 -11.43 1.99
N ARG A 58 -0.53 -11.07 1.13
CA ARG A 58 -0.34 -9.70 0.64
C ARG A 58 -1.59 -9.19 -0.10
N ARG A 59 -2.22 -10.03 -0.93
CA ARG A 59 -3.48 -9.68 -1.63
C ARG A 59 -4.62 -9.38 -0.66
N ARG A 60 -4.79 -10.20 0.38
CA ARG A 60 -5.81 -9.96 1.42
C ARG A 60 -5.56 -8.66 2.16
N GLN A 61 -4.33 -8.44 2.62
CA GLN A 61 -3.95 -7.21 3.32
C GLN A 61 -4.18 -5.95 2.47
N ALA A 62 -3.83 -6.01 1.17
CA ALA A 62 -4.08 -4.92 0.24
C ALA A 62 -5.60 -4.67 0.06
N ALA A 63 -6.41 -5.73 -0.02
CA ALA A 63 -7.87 -5.61 -0.11
C ALA A 63 -8.48 -4.98 1.17
N ASP A 64 -7.99 -5.38 2.34
CA ASP A 64 -8.42 -4.83 3.62
C ASP A 64 -8.07 -3.33 3.71
N HIS A 65 -6.85 -2.94 3.31
CA HIS A 65 -6.46 -1.54 3.24
C HIS A 65 -7.32 -0.75 2.25
N ALA A 66 -7.58 -1.30 1.05
CA ALA A 66 -8.42 -0.64 0.06
C ALA A 66 -9.86 -0.42 0.57
N ALA A 67 -10.42 -1.41 1.28
CA ALA A 67 -11.73 -1.29 1.92
C ALA A 67 -11.75 -0.21 3.02
N ALA A 68 -10.71 -0.17 3.88
CA ALA A 68 -10.59 0.85 4.92
C ALA A 68 -10.42 2.27 4.33
N ILE A 69 -9.62 2.42 3.28
CA ILE A 69 -9.44 3.70 2.57
C ILE A 69 -10.75 4.16 1.94
N ARG A 70 -11.53 3.24 1.35
CA ARG A 70 -12.85 3.56 0.80
C ARG A 70 -13.80 4.06 1.90
N ALA A 71 -13.89 3.35 3.03
CA ALA A 71 -14.71 3.77 4.16
C ALA A 71 -14.28 5.14 4.72
N LEU A 72 -12.97 5.41 4.78
CA LEU A 72 -12.43 6.71 5.18
C LEU A 72 -12.87 7.84 4.24
N ARG A 73 -12.84 7.59 2.92
CA ARG A 73 -13.29 8.56 1.91
C ARG A 73 -14.80 8.82 2.00
N GLU A 74 -15.59 7.78 2.23
CA GLU A 74 -17.05 7.87 2.40
C GLU A 74 -17.46 8.64 3.66
N ALA A 75 -16.67 8.53 4.74
CA ALA A 75 -16.90 9.27 5.99
C ALA A 75 -16.34 10.71 5.95
N GLY A 76 -15.53 11.05 4.94
CA GLY A 76 -14.92 12.37 4.78
C GLY A 76 -15.83 13.39 4.10
N PRO A 77 -15.39 14.65 4.01
CA PRO A 77 -16.06 15.64 3.17
C PRO A 77 -16.13 15.18 1.72
N PRO A 78 -17.23 15.50 1.00
CA PRO A 78 -17.32 15.24 -0.43
C PRO A 78 -16.13 15.84 -1.18
N ASP A 79 -15.64 15.09 -2.17
CA ASP A 79 -14.53 15.50 -3.05
C ASP A 79 -13.18 15.77 -2.36
N ALA A 80 -13.05 15.47 -1.06
CA ALA A 80 -11.77 15.58 -0.38
C ALA A 80 -10.74 14.66 -1.05
N PRO A 81 -9.58 15.19 -1.50
CA PRO A 81 -8.56 14.37 -2.12
C PRO A 81 -8.00 13.37 -1.10
N CYS A 82 -7.58 12.21 -1.59
CA CYS A 82 -7.05 11.14 -0.77
C CYS A 82 -5.81 10.56 -1.45
N TRP A 83 -4.65 10.78 -0.83
CA TRP A 83 -3.35 10.28 -1.29
C TRP A 83 -2.96 9.04 -0.50
N SER A 84 -2.42 8.04 -1.20
CA SER A 84 -1.95 6.79 -0.62
C SER A 84 -0.44 6.70 -0.79
N ILE A 85 0.28 6.63 0.33
CA ILE A 85 1.73 6.44 0.34
C ILE A 85 2.01 4.98 0.64
N PRO A 86 2.68 4.23 -0.26
CA PRO A 86 2.94 2.83 -0.03
C PRO A 86 3.95 2.63 1.09
N ASP A 87 3.85 1.48 1.76
CA ASP A 87 4.85 1.07 2.73
C ASP A 87 6.23 0.94 2.06
N GLN A 88 7.23 1.56 2.66
CA GLN A 88 8.57 1.63 2.10
C GLN A 88 9.38 0.41 2.53
N ALA A 89 10.11 -0.20 1.60
CA ALA A 89 10.96 -1.36 1.89
C ALA A 89 12.16 -1.01 2.80
N ARG A 90 12.46 0.27 2.98
CA ARG A 90 13.54 0.79 3.83
C ARG A 90 12.99 1.87 4.74
N ASP A 91 13.54 1.94 5.94
CA ASP A 91 13.23 3.02 6.87
C ASP A 91 13.62 4.38 6.31
N LEU A 92 12.77 5.38 6.54
CA LEU A 92 12.98 6.75 6.13
C LEU A 92 13.78 7.49 7.21
N HIS A 93 15.11 7.46 7.09
CA HIS A 93 16.01 8.14 8.03
C HIS A 93 17.07 9.01 7.34
N ASP A 94 16.95 9.20 6.02
CA ASP A 94 17.80 10.10 5.25
C ASP A 94 16.98 10.89 4.23
N LEU A 95 17.62 11.92 3.65
CA LEU A 95 16.99 12.79 2.65
C LEU A 95 16.61 12.03 1.38
N ARG A 96 17.32 10.94 1.07
CA ARG A 96 17.05 10.13 -0.11
C ARG A 96 15.75 9.34 0.04
N GLY A 97 15.51 8.78 1.22
CA GLY A 97 14.25 8.14 1.59
C GLY A 97 13.12 9.16 1.60
N LEU A 98 13.33 10.35 2.16
CA LEU A 98 12.29 11.39 2.10
C LEU A 98 11.96 11.78 0.66
N ALA A 99 12.97 11.95 -0.20
CA ALA A 99 12.75 12.25 -1.62
C ALA A 99 12.00 11.14 -2.37
N SER A 100 12.12 9.87 -1.96
CA SER A 100 11.40 8.77 -2.60
C SER A 100 9.89 8.79 -2.35
N LEU A 101 9.42 9.61 -1.40
CA LEU A 101 7.98 9.83 -1.18
C LEU A 101 7.37 10.79 -2.21
N GLY A 102 8.17 11.61 -2.88
CA GLY A 102 7.72 12.67 -3.79
C GLY A 102 6.63 12.23 -4.79
N PRO A 103 6.79 11.10 -5.51
CA PRO A 103 5.79 10.63 -6.47
C PRO A 103 4.40 10.30 -5.90
N TYR A 104 4.28 10.18 -4.57
CA TYR A 104 3.03 9.82 -3.88
C TYR A 104 2.36 11.01 -3.19
N LEU A 105 3.04 12.16 -3.15
CA LEU A 105 2.52 13.38 -2.56
C LEU A 105 1.78 14.21 -3.61
N PRO A 106 0.82 15.06 -3.20
CA PRO A 106 0.21 16.02 -4.13
C PRO A 106 1.27 16.84 -4.83
N ASP A 107 1.07 17.10 -6.12
CA ASP A 107 1.82 18.13 -6.84
C ASP A 107 1.50 19.48 -6.20
N VAL A 108 2.36 19.89 -5.28
CA VAL A 108 2.44 21.26 -4.81
C VAL A 108 3.09 22.03 -5.95
N GLY A 109 2.27 22.51 -6.89
CA GLY A 109 2.72 23.49 -7.86
C GLY A 109 3.45 24.59 -7.08
N VAL A 110 4.73 24.78 -7.39
CA VAL A 110 5.52 25.88 -6.82
C VAL A 110 4.83 27.16 -7.27
N VAL A 111 4.09 27.79 -6.36
CA VAL A 111 3.52 29.14 -6.54
C VAL A 111 4.63 30.16 -6.31
#